data_AF-A0A967Z7Y4-F1
#
_entry.id   AF-A0A967Z7Y4-F1
#
_cell.length_a   1.000
_cell.length_b   1.000
_cell.length_c   1.000
_cell.angle_alpha   90.00
_cell.angle_beta   90.00
_cell.angle_gamma   90.00
#
_symmetry.space_group_name_H-M   'P 1'
#
loop_
_entity.id
_entity.type
_entity.pdbx_description
1 polymer ?
#
loop_
_entity_poly.entity_id
_entity_poly.type
_entity_poly.pdbx_seq_one_letter_code
_entity_poly.pdbx_strand_id
1 'polypeptide(L)'
;QLQASHNVLFGHVAHSPVPPYETEYGEETLFQQPQQLGDLSGFYAAFGLQLNLQEHERVDNISCECEFLSFLTRKEAYALEQKDAEMVQETRKAQRLFLRDHLARFVPAFVNLLKREASNSLYGALGDLCYEFVLMECQRFKIKAGPEQLRLRPKVVVDDCFTCGSGQDIIQDMCDNGTCFVNTD
;
A
#
# COMPACT_ATOMS: atom_id res chain seq x y z
N GLN A 1 7.87 -0.03 -25.20
CA GLN A 1 9.02 -0.53 -24.41
C GLN A 1 8.78 -0.37 -22.89
N LEU A 2 8.32 0.80 -22.41
CA LEU A 2 8.06 1.02 -20.98
C LEU A 2 6.95 0.12 -20.39
N GLN A 3 5.79 0.03 -21.05
CA GLN A 3 4.68 -0.84 -20.60
C GLN A 3 5.09 -2.32 -20.43
N ALA A 4 5.91 -2.84 -21.36
CA ALA A 4 6.39 -4.21 -21.27
C ALA A 4 7.32 -4.40 -20.05
N SER A 5 8.19 -3.42 -19.79
CA SER A 5 9.08 -3.45 -18.61
C SER A 5 8.28 -3.34 -17.31
N HIS A 6 7.24 -2.50 -17.28
CA HIS A 6 6.31 -2.40 -16.15
C HIS A 6 5.66 -3.74 -15.84
N ASN A 7 5.10 -4.40 -16.85
CA ASN A 7 4.42 -5.68 -16.68
C ASN A 7 5.38 -6.79 -16.24
N VAL A 8 6.65 -6.76 -16.67
CA VAL A 8 7.67 -7.71 -16.21
C VAL A 8 8.04 -7.46 -14.75
N LEU A 9 8.22 -6.20 -14.34
CA LEU A 9 8.66 -5.85 -13.00
C LEU A 9 7.55 -5.96 -11.96
N PHE A 10 6.36 -5.42 -12.26
CA PHE A 10 5.26 -5.21 -11.31
C PHE A 10 3.98 -5.98 -11.68
N GLY A 11 3.99 -6.77 -12.76
CA GLY A 11 2.78 -7.43 -13.26
C GLY A 11 2.32 -8.63 -12.43
N HIS A 12 1.07 -9.04 -12.68
CA HIS A 12 0.33 -10.09 -11.97
C HIS A 12 0.76 -11.53 -12.30
N VAL A 13 1.91 -11.74 -12.96
CA VAL A 13 2.46 -13.09 -13.08
C VAL A 13 2.76 -13.55 -11.66
N ALA A 14 2.45 -14.81 -11.33
CA ALA A 14 2.43 -15.36 -9.96
C ALA A 14 3.61 -14.98 -9.04
N HIS A 15 4.74 -14.56 -9.61
CA HIS A 15 5.86 -13.92 -8.93
C HIS A 15 6.28 -12.64 -9.68
N SER A 16 5.76 -11.48 -9.28
CA SER A 16 6.40 -10.21 -9.64
C SER A 16 7.80 -10.21 -9.01
N PRO A 17 8.87 -9.98 -9.80
CA PRO A 17 10.23 -9.98 -9.27
C PRO A 17 10.47 -8.80 -8.32
N VAL A 18 9.64 -7.75 -8.39
CA VAL A 18 9.69 -6.58 -7.52
C VAL A 18 8.28 -6.19 -7.10
N PRO A 19 7.67 -6.87 -6.10
CA PRO A 19 6.30 -6.57 -5.72
C PRO A 19 6.18 -5.12 -5.21
N PRO A 20 5.20 -4.32 -5.69
CA PRO A 20 5.05 -2.93 -5.28
C PRO A 20 4.24 -2.74 -3.98
N TYR A 21 4.08 -3.78 -3.17
CA TYR A 21 3.18 -3.82 -2.02
C TYR A 21 3.93 -3.92 -0.70
N GLU A 22 3.72 -2.99 0.24
CA GLU A 22 4.37 -2.99 1.55
C GLU A 22 4.20 -4.34 2.26
N THR A 23 2.98 -4.88 2.25
CA THR A 23 2.67 -6.11 3.00
C THR A 23 3.27 -7.37 2.38
N GLU A 24 3.95 -7.28 1.23
CA GLU A 24 4.75 -8.39 0.68
C GLU A 24 6.18 -8.42 1.27
N TYR A 25 6.62 -7.37 1.98
CA TYR A 25 7.95 -7.30 2.60
C TYR A 25 7.90 -7.54 4.12
N GLY A 26 8.76 -8.44 4.60
CA GLY A 26 8.92 -8.78 6.03
C GLY A 26 8.43 -10.19 6.37
N GLU A 27 8.45 -10.51 7.67
CA GLU A 27 8.03 -11.83 8.16
C GLU A 27 6.50 -11.99 8.10
N GLU A 28 6.05 -13.23 7.90
CA GLU A 28 4.64 -13.57 7.86
C GLU A 28 4.14 -13.92 9.26
N THR A 29 3.13 -13.19 9.73
CA THR A 29 2.32 -13.63 10.88
C THR A 29 0.85 -13.40 10.53
N LEU A 30 -0.03 -14.29 10.99
CA LEU A 30 -1.42 -14.40 10.57
C LEU A 30 -2.24 -13.09 10.69
N PHE A 31 -1.87 -12.19 11.59
CA PHE A 31 -2.62 -10.96 11.85
C PHE A 31 -1.94 -9.67 11.39
N GLN A 32 -0.68 -9.74 10.92
CA GLN A 32 0.06 -8.53 10.54
C GLN A 32 -0.45 -7.88 9.25
N GLN A 33 -0.83 -8.67 8.25
CA GLN A 33 -1.30 -8.12 6.97
C GLN A 33 -2.60 -7.33 7.13
N PRO A 34 -3.70 -7.88 7.69
CA PRO A 34 -4.93 -7.12 7.87
C PRO A 34 -4.73 -5.88 8.75
N GLN A 35 -3.86 -5.97 9.77
CA GLN A 35 -3.53 -4.85 10.62
C GLN A 35 -2.82 -3.72 9.85
N GLN A 36 -1.82 -4.04 9.03
CA GLN A 36 -1.10 -3.06 8.20
C GLN A 36 -2.04 -2.38 7.20
N LEU A 37 -2.89 -3.16 6.52
CA LEU A 37 -3.88 -2.62 5.59
C LEU A 37 -4.92 -1.72 6.29
N GLY A 38 -5.34 -2.11 7.49
CA GLY A 38 -6.25 -1.32 8.31
C GLY A 38 -5.62 0.01 8.77
N ASP A 39 -4.34 -0.02 9.16
CA ASP A 39 -3.60 1.18 9.57
C ASP A 39 -3.44 2.17 8.40
N LEU A 40 -3.02 1.69 7.23
CA LEU A 40 -2.95 2.50 5.99
C LEU A 40 -4.31 3.11 5.63
N SER A 41 -5.38 2.30 5.70
CA SER A 41 -6.75 2.78 5.45
C SER A 41 -7.15 3.86 6.46
N GLY A 42 -6.74 3.69 7.73
CA GLY A 42 -6.94 4.66 8.80
C GLY A 42 -6.23 5.99 8.52
N PHE A 43 -4.97 5.95 8.07
CA PHE A 43 -4.24 7.15 7.64
C PHE A 43 -4.97 7.88 6.52
N TYR A 44 -5.39 7.18 5.48
CA TYR A 44 -6.10 7.81 4.36
C TYR A 44 -7.42 8.44 4.81
N ALA A 45 -8.22 7.69 5.57
CA ALA A 45 -9.52 8.14 6.07
C ALA A 45 -9.40 9.34 7.04
N ALA A 46 -8.38 9.37 7.91
CA ALA A 46 -8.13 10.47 8.84
C ALA A 46 -7.89 11.82 8.13
N PHE A 47 -7.46 11.77 6.87
CA PHE A 47 -7.23 12.94 6.03
C PHE A 47 -8.34 13.18 4.99
N GLY A 48 -9.41 12.40 5.03
CA GLY A 48 -10.57 12.49 4.13
C GLY A 48 -10.30 11.90 2.75
N LEU A 49 -9.34 10.99 2.61
CA LEU A 49 -8.98 10.35 1.35
C LEU A 49 -9.59 8.96 1.26
N GLN A 50 -9.92 8.56 0.04
CA GLN A 50 -10.41 7.24 -0.33
C GLN A 50 -9.69 6.79 -1.60
N LEU A 51 -9.43 5.49 -1.71
CA LEU A 51 -8.89 4.93 -2.94
C LEU A 51 -9.92 5.00 -4.07
N ASN A 52 -9.42 5.19 -5.30
CA ASN A 52 -10.25 5.03 -6.49
C ASN A 52 -10.50 3.54 -6.75
N LEU A 53 -11.72 3.08 -6.48
CA LEU A 53 -12.12 1.70 -6.65
C LEU A 53 -12.05 1.20 -8.12
N GLN A 54 -12.03 2.11 -9.10
CA GLN A 54 -11.93 1.74 -10.51
C GLN A 54 -10.54 1.25 -10.91
N GLU A 55 -9.50 1.66 -10.17
CA GLU A 55 -8.12 1.26 -10.43
C GLU A 55 -7.78 -0.12 -9.84
N HIS A 56 -8.68 -0.69 -9.02
CA HIS A 56 -8.52 -2.00 -8.36
C HIS A 56 -7.19 -2.18 -7.60
N GLU A 57 -6.56 -1.08 -7.18
CA GLU A 57 -5.27 -1.08 -6.50
C GLU A 57 -5.43 -1.24 -4.98
N ARG A 58 -4.43 -1.86 -4.34
CA ARG A 58 -4.44 -2.05 -2.88
C ARG A 58 -3.89 -0.83 -2.15
N VAL A 59 -4.37 -0.60 -0.91
CA VAL A 59 -3.94 0.52 -0.04
C VAL A 59 -2.45 0.56 0.23
N ASP A 60 -1.76 -0.58 0.15
CA ASP A 60 -0.34 -0.76 0.43
C ASP A 60 0.54 -0.75 -0.81
N ASN A 61 0.01 -0.33 -1.97
CA ASN A 61 0.84 -0.07 -3.14
C ASN A 61 1.74 1.15 -2.89
N ILE A 62 3.02 1.05 -3.21
CA ILE A 62 4.00 2.13 -3.07
C ILE A 62 3.55 3.44 -3.74
N SER A 63 2.82 3.36 -4.85
CA SER A 63 2.28 4.54 -5.55
C SER A 63 1.22 5.25 -4.69
N CYS A 64 0.31 4.49 -4.07
CA CYS A 64 -0.69 5.03 -3.15
C CYS A 64 -0.04 5.65 -1.91
N GLU A 65 0.96 4.99 -1.34
CA GLU A 65 1.68 5.53 -0.17
C GLU A 65 2.47 6.80 -0.52
N CYS A 66 3.13 6.84 -1.67
CA CYS A 66 3.83 8.04 -2.16
C CYS A 66 2.85 9.19 -2.45
N GLU A 67 1.69 8.89 -3.03
CA GLU A 67 0.64 9.88 -3.27
C GLU A 67 0.12 10.48 -1.96
N PHE A 68 -0.10 9.64 -0.95
CA PHE A 68 -0.51 10.12 0.37
C PHE A 68 0.55 11.02 1.01
N LEU A 69 1.84 10.65 0.95
CA LEU A 69 2.91 11.50 1.45
C LEU A 69 3.01 12.83 0.69
N SER A 70 2.83 12.80 -0.63
CA SER A 70 2.73 14.02 -1.46
C SER A 70 1.57 14.92 -1.00
N PHE A 71 0.41 14.35 -0.72
CA PHE A 71 -0.73 15.07 -0.17
C PHE A 71 -0.41 15.71 1.19
N LEU A 72 0.24 14.99 2.10
CA LEU A 72 0.64 15.54 3.40
C LEU A 72 1.66 16.68 3.27
N THR A 73 2.66 16.55 2.40
CA THR A 73 3.64 17.63 2.18
C THR A 73 2.99 18.88 1.57
N ARG A 74 1.98 18.71 0.70
CA ARG A 74 1.17 19.83 0.19
C ARG A 74 0.33 20.49 1.27
N LYS A 75 -0.28 19.71 2.18
CA LYS A 75 -1.00 20.25 3.34
C LYS A 75 -0.07 21.03 4.27
N GLU A 76 1.17 20.56 4.48
CA GLU A 76 2.18 21.28 5.27
C GLU A 76 2.53 22.62 4.61
N ALA A 77 2.77 22.62 3.30
CA ALA A 77 3.08 23.85 2.56
C ALA A 77 1.94 24.88 2.66
N TYR A 78 0.69 24.45 2.50
CA TYR A 78 -0.47 25.30 2.68
C TYR A 78 -0.56 25.87 4.11
N ALA A 79 -0.37 25.03 5.13
CA ALA A 79 -0.38 25.47 6.52
C ALA A 79 0.70 26.52 6.83
N LEU A 80 1.90 26.36 6.23
CA LEU A 80 2.99 27.35 6.35
C LEU A 80 2.61 28.69 5.70
N GLU A 81 1.99 28.68 4.52
CA GLU A 81 1.51 29.90 3.84
C GLU A 81 0.46 30.64 4.67
N GLN A 82 -0.45 29.87 5.29
CA GLN A 82 -1.50 30.41 6.17
C GLN A 82 -0.99 30.82 7.57
N LYS A 83 0.28 30.53 7.89
CA LYS A 83 0.88 30.70 9.22
C LYS A 83 0.11 29.95 10.32
N ASP A 84 -0.51 28.84 9.97
CA ASP A 84 -1.24 27.97 10.89
C ASP A 84 -0.28 26.99 11.55
N ALA A 85 0.24 27.36 12.73
CA ALA A 85 1.22 26.56 13.45
C ALA A 85 0.66 25.20 13.90
N GLU A 86 -0.64 25.11 14.20
CA GLU A 86 -1.29 23.87 14.64
C GLU A 86 -1.38 22.87 13.47
N MET A 87 -1.84 23.34 12.32
CA MET A 87 -1.94 22.51 11.11
C MET A 87 -0.56 22.06 10.63
N VAL A 88 0.48 22.90 10.75
CA VAL A 88 1.87 22.49 10.47
C VAL A 88 2.31 21.36 11.39
N GLN A 89 2.02 21.45 12.70
CA GLN A 89 2.40 20.43 13.66
C GLN A 89 1.70 19.10 13.40
N GLU A 90 0.38 19.10 13.20
CA GLU A 90 -0.37 17.87 12.95
C GLU A 90 0.02 17.23 11.62
N THR A 91 0.25 18.02 10.57
CA THR A 91 0.66 17.48 9.27
C THR A 91 2.06 16.85 9.35
N ARG A 92 3.03 17.51 10.01
CA ARG A 92 4.37 16.95 10.22
C ARG A 92 4.36 15.69 11.08
N LYS A 93 3.51 15.66 12.10
CA LYS A 93 3.31 14.48 12.94
C LYS A 93 2.76 13.30 12.14
N ALA A 94 1.77 13.53 11.27
CA ALA A 94 1.25 12.51 10.37
C ALA A 94 2.31 12.00 9.38
N GLN A 95 3.08 12.90 8.74
CA GLN A 95 4.19 12.51 7.85
C GLN A 95 5.20 11.63 8.60
N ARG A 96 5.59 12.03 9.81
CA ARG A 96 6.52 11.28 10.66
C ARG A 96 6.00 9.87 10.98
N LEU A 97 4.74 9.76 11.41
CA LEU A 97 4.15 8.47 11.76
C LEU A 97 4.03 7.58 10.53
N PHE A 98 3.49 8.11 9.43
CA PHE A 98 3.32 7.38 8.18
C PHE A 98 4.66 6.86 7.62
N LEU A 99 5.70 7.70 7.58
CA LEU A 99 7.03 7.28 7.16
C LEU A 99 7.60 6.17 8.05
N ARG A 100 7.51 6.34 9.38
CA ARG A 100 8.07 5.39 10.35
C ARG A 100 7.40 4.02 10.27
N ASP A 101 6.07 4.01 10.18
CA ASP A 101 5.27 2.81 10.33
C ASP A 101 5.05 2.11 8.98
N HIS A 102 5.06 2.87 7.88
CA HIS A 102 4.80 2.39 6.52
C HIS A 102 5.96 2.66 5.56
N LEU A 103 5.87 3.68 4.70
CA LEU A 103 6.73 3.88 3.53
C LEU A 103 8.25 3.66 3.80
N ALA A 104 8.83 4.26 4.85
CA ALA A 104 10.27 4.12 5.10
C ALA A 104 10.69 2.75 5.65
N ARG A 105 9.73 1.93 6.08
CA ARG A 105 9.95 0.58 6.60
C ARG A 105 10.37 -0.39 5.50
N PHE A 106 9.79 -0.27 4.30
CA PHE A 106 9.99 -1.24 3.22
C PHE A 106 10.69 -0.69 1.98
N VAL A 107 10.61 0.62 1.71
CA VAL A 107 11.24 1.26 0.53
C VAL A 107 12.71 0.87 0.35
N PRO A 108 13.56 0.83 1.40
CA PRO A 108 14.95 0.38 1.26
C PRO A 108 15.09 -1.02 0.62
N ALA A 109 14.26 -1.97 1.04
CA ALA A 109 14.27 -3.32 0.50
C ALA A 109 13.65 -3.39 -0.91
N PHE A 110 12.54 -2.68 -1.13
CA PHE A 110 11.90 -2.56 -2.45
C PHE A 110 12.87 -2.02 -3.49
N VAL A 111 13.56 -0.91 -3.20
CA VAL A 111 14.50 -0.29 -4.15
C VAL A 111 15.73 -1.16 -4.36
N ASN A 112 16.27 -1.80 -3.31
CA ASN A 112 17.39 -2.74 -3.48
C ASN A 112 17.00 -3.90 -4.42
N LEU A 113 15.78 -4.42 -4.34
CA LEU A 113 15.27 -5.44 -5.25
C LEU A 113 15.08 -4.88 -6.68
N LEU A 114 14.46 -3.70 -6.80
CA LEU A 114 14.26 -3.02 -8.08
C LEU A 114 15.57 -2.76 -8.83
N LYS A 115 16.62 -2.36 -8.11
CA LYS A 115 17.95 -2.11 -8.69
C LYS A 115 18.62 -3.39 -9.19
N ARG A 116 18.36 -4.54 -8.56
CA ARG A 116 18.89 -5.83 -9.03
C ARG A 116 18.25 -6.24 -10.35
N GLU A 117 16.94 -6.06 -10.47
CA GLU A 117 16.16 -6.48 -11.63
C GLU A 117 16.20 -5.49 -12.81
N ALA A 118 16.31 -4.20 -12.50
CA ALA A 118 16.15 -3.12 -13.49
C ALA A 118 17.27 -2.07 -13.41
N SER A 119 18.51 -2.49 -13.11
CA SER A 119 19.68 -1.61 -13.11
C SER A 119 19.81 -0.83 -14.44
N ASN A 120 20.18 0.44 -14.36
CA ASN A 120 20.33 1.35 -15.51
C ASN A 120 19.05 1.57 -16.36
N SER A 121 17.86 1.26 -15.83
CA SER A 121 16.58 1.59 -16.45
C SER A 121 15.94 2.84 -15.84
N LEU A 122 14.88 3.36 -16.48
CA LEU A 122 14.06 4.42 -15.90
C LEU A 122 13.51 4.02 -14.51
N TYR A 123 13.08 2.77 -14.33
CA TYR A 123 12.58 2.30 -13.03
C TYR A 123 13.70 2.20 -11.99
N GLY A 124 14.92 1.85 -12.39
CA GLY A 124 16.08 1.91 -11.52
C GLY A 124 16.34 3.35 -11.02
N ALA A 125 16.32 4.33 -11.93
CA ALA A 125 16.50 5.75 -11.58
C ALA A 125 15.36 6.30 -10.71
N LEU A 126 14.11 5.90 -10.97
CA LEU A 126 12.97 6.23 -10.11
C LEU A 126 13.10 5.60 -8.71
N GLY A 127 13.60 4.37 -8.65
CA GLY A 127 13.93 3.70 -7.40
C GLY A 127 14.98 4.47 -6.60
N ASP A 128 16.08 4.88 -7.24
CA ASP A 128 17.13 5.70 -6.60
C ASP A 128 16.56 7.02 -6.08
N LEU A 129 15.75 7.72 -6.89
CA LEU A 129 15.09 8.96 -6.45
C LEU A 129 14.19 8.74 -5.24
N CYS A 130 13.36 7.69 -5.26
CA CYS A 130 12.46 7.34 -4.16
C CYS A 130 13.24 7.02 -2.87
N TYR A 131 14.32 6.24 -2.99
CA TYR A 131 15.18 5.88 -1.87
C TYR A 131 15.82 7.09 -1.22
N GLU A 132 16.48 7.95 -2.01
CA GLU A 132 17.14 9.16 -1.51
C GLU A 132 16.13 10.13 -0.87
N PHE A 133 14.95 10.30 -1.48
CA PHE A 133 13.88 11.10 -0.91
C PHE A 133 13.43 10.56 0.46
N VAL A 134 13.16 9.25 0.56
CA VAL A 134 12.75 8.63 1.83
C VAL A 134 13.83 8.74 2.90
N LEU A 135 15.11 8.60 2.56
CA LEU A 135 16.21 8.78 3.51
C LEU A 135 16.33 10.23 3.99
N MET A 136 16.20 11.20 3.10
CA MET A 136 16.20 12.63 3.44
C MET A 136 15.05 12.95 4.40
N GLU A 137 13.85 12.42 4.14
CA GLU A 137 12.68 12.60 5.00
C GLU A 137 12.85 11.91 6.36
N CYS A 138 13.43 10.70 6.38
CA CYS A 138 13.81 10.03 7.62
C CYS A 138 14.78 10.88 8.45
N GLN A 139 15.78 11.48 7.81
CA GLN A 139 16.71 12.39 8.48
C GLN A 139 16.00 13.64 9.02
N ARG A 140 15.13 14.26 8.22
CA ARG A 140 14.31 15.43 8.61
C ARG A 140 13.48 15.14 9.86
N PHE A 141 12.88 13.96 9.94
CA PHE A 141 12.01 13.55 11.04
C PHE A 141 12.70 12.73 12.15
N LYS A 142 14.01 12.49 12.04
CA LYS A 142 14.82 11.66 12.96
C LYS A 142 14.23 10.26 13.14
N ILE A 143 13.83 9.64 12.04
CA ILE A 143 13.36 8.25 11.96
C ILE A 143 14.50 7.39 11.41
N LYS A 144 14.58 6.15 11.87
CA LYS A 144 15.46 5.15 11.25
C LYS A 144 14.68 4.42 10.15
N ALA A 145 15.20 4.48 8.92
CA ALA A 145 14.66 3.70 7.81
C ALA A 145 14.80 2.18 8.05
N GLY A 146 13.93 1.40 7.40
CA GLY A 146 13.99 -0.05 7.43
C GLY A 146 15.26 -0.62 6.78
N PRO A 147 15.53 -1.92 6.94
CA PRO A 147 16.69 -2.55 6.34
C PRO A 147 16.53 -2.69 4.82
N GLU A 148 17.64 -2.65 4.08
CA GLU A 148 17.68 -2.91 2.63
C GLU A 148 17.44 -4.38 2.27
N GLN A 149 17.43 -5.27 3.26
CA GLN A 149 17.14 -6.68 3.10
C GLN A 149 15.95 -7.07 3.98
N LEU A 150 14.78 -7.11 3.36
CA LEU A 150 13.58 -7.76 3.89
C LEU A 150 13.28 -9.00 3.07
N ARG A 151 12.78 -10.05 3.73
CA ARG A 151 12.30 -11.24 3.04
C ARG A 151 10.98 -10.91 2.35
N LEU A 152 10.77 -11.44 1.15
CA LEU A 152 9.44 -11.45 0.54
C LEU A 152 8.61 -12.53 1.21
N ARG A 153 7.36 -12.19 1.57
CA ARG A 153 6.40 -13.16 2.10
C ARG A 153 6.07 -14.17 1.00
N PRO A 154 6.09 -15.48 1.29
CA PRO A 154 5.62 -16.47 0.34
C PRO A 154 4.17 -16.16 -0.04
N LYS A 155 3.83 -16.16 -1.33
CA LYS A 155 2.42 -16.17 -1.71
C LYS A 155 1.90 -17.57 -1.40
N VAL A 156 0.92 -17.67 -0.49
CA VAL A 156 0.16 -18.90 -0.31
C VAL A 156 -0.53 -19.16 -1.65
N VAL A 157 -0.03 -20.16 -2.39
CA VAL A 157 -0.77 -20.71 -3.51
C VAL A 157 -1.96 -21.40 -2.87
N VAL A 158 -3.11 -20.74 -2.90
CA VAL A 158 -4.37 -21.44 -2.67
C VAL A 158 -4.50 -22.34 -3.89
N ASP A 159 -4.13 -23.61 -3.73
CA ASP A 159 -4.40 -24.62 -4.73
C ASP A 159 -5.92 -24.69 -4.84
N ASP A 160 -6.48 -24.15 -5.92
CA ASP A 160 -7.89 -24.24 -6.26
C ASP A 160 -8.23 -25.71 -6.59
N CYS A 161 -8.20 -26.56 -5.57
CA CYS A 161 -8.76 -27.90 -5.56
C CYS A 161 -9.84 -27.98 -4.48
N PHE A 162 -10.83 -27.10 -4.57
CA PHE A 162 -12.17 -27.39 -4.07
C PHE A 162 -13.09 -27.63 -5.27
N THR A 163 -12.93 -28.80 -5.88
CA THR A 163 -14.00 -29.39 -6.70
C THR A 163 -14.55 -30.62 -5.98
N CYS A 164 -15.89 -30.74 -6.06
CA CYS A 164 -16.78 -31.84 -5.67
C CYS A 164 -17.11 -32.05 -4.17
N GLY A 165 -18.03 -31.22 -3.66
CA GLY A 165 -19.14 -31.72 -2.85
C GLY A 165 -20.40 -31.73 -3.70
N SER A 166 -20.67 -32.84 -4.39
CA SER A 166 -21.97 -33.09 -5.01
C SER A 166 -23.04 -33.16 -3.92
N GLY A 167 -23.87 -32.14 -3.80
CA GLY A 167 -25.03 -32.10 -2.93
C GLY A 167 -26.22 -31.55 -3.71
N GLN A 168 -26.77 -32.37 -4.62
CA GLN A 168 -28.21 -32.30 -4.86
C GLN A 168 -28.87 -32.75 -3.55
N ASP A 169 -29.54 -31.81 -2.88
CA ASP A 169 -30.87 -31.95 -2.27
C ASP A 169 -31.03 -30.99 -1.08
N ILE A 170 -32.26 -30.46 -0.94
CA ILE A 170 -32.82 -29.70 0.21
C ILE A 170 -32.48 -28.19 0.10
N ILE A 171 -33.34 -27.24 -0.33
CA ILE A 171 -34.79 -27.02 -0.15
C ILE A 171 -35.34 -26.22 -1.34
N GLN A 172 -36.33 -26.79 -2.02
CA GLN A 172 -37.39 -26.05 -2.71
C GLN A 172 -38.41 -25.67 -1.63
N ASP A 173 -38.56 -24.39 -1.31
CA ASP A 173 -39.86 -23.79 -0.98
C ASP A 173 -39.74 -22.30 -0.62
N MET A 174 -40.61 -21.52 -1.28
CA MET A 174 -41.17 -20.23 -0.85
C MET A 174 -40.30 -18.97 -0.94
N CYS A 175 -40.21 -18.41 -2.15
CA CYS A 175 -40.40 -16.97 -2.32
C CYS A 175 -41.80 -16.75 -2.87
N ASP A 176 -42.73 -16.31 -2.02
CA ASP A 176 -43.76 -15.35 -2.44
C ASP A 176 -44.43 -14.69 -1.22
N ASN A 177 -44.64 -13.38 -1.34
CA ASN A 177 -45.31 -12.44 -0.45
C ASN A 177 -44.48 -11.81 0.68
N GLY A 178 -44.05 -10.57 0.44
CA GLY A 178 -43.70 -9.64 1.52
C GLY A 178 -42.78 -8.50 1.10
N THR A 179 -43.39 -7.37 0.76
CA THR A 179 -42.77 -6.03 0.71
C THR A 179 -41.81 -5.75 1.88
N CYS A 180 -40.72 -5.01 1.63
CA CYS A 180 -40.41 -3.72 2.29
C CYS A 180 -38.96 -3.23 1.98
N PHE A 181 -38.84 -2.08 1.29
CA PHE A 181 -37.83 -1.06 1.61
C PHE A 181 -38.20 -0.47 3.00
N VAL A 182 -37.35 0.08 3.88
CA VAL A 182 -36.30 1.10 3.71
C VAL A 182 -35.39 1.14 4.94
N ASN A 183 -34.22 1.77 4.76
CA ASN A 183 -33.32 2.34 5.78
C ASN A 183 -34.00 3.14 6.89
N THR A 184 -33.34 3.16 8.06
CA THR A 184 -33.45 4.20 9.09
C THR A 184 -32.10 4.88 9.28
N ASP A 185 -32.19 6.21 9.31
CA ASP A 185 -31.24 7.28 9.67
C ASP A 185 -30.08 7.62 8.70
#